data_AF-K3X6A0-F1
#
_entry.id   AF-K3X6A0-F1
#
_cell.length_a   1.000
_cell.length_b   1.000
_cell.length_c   1.000
_cell.angle_alpha   90.00
_cell.angle_beta   90.00
_cell.angle_gamma   90.00
#
_symmetry.space_group_name_H-M   'P 1'
#
loop_
_entity.id
_entity.type
_entity.pdbx_description
1 polymer ?
#
loop_
_entity_poly.entity_id
_entity_poly.type
_entity_poly.pdbx_seq_one_letter_code
_entity_poly.pdbx_strand_id
1 'polypeptide(L)'
;MSSPLQHYLPYINAGLFVTQLGFNANMNAFGAARDSPTPDIPIAPAPYAFLIWLVIYAFTASTVAIDAFYSHYSFFSFTSNPKFYRRWFALTCITNIAFVVFNNWLGNVHLGMLDLFLLWGSLLPLYLVLVRRPAKHPNKPWVHYFASEFAIRIYFGWVSVATLLTVAASLQSIHGAYLGFSVYAFLLMLLMVFGGAAFVHGKDPVVPLVITWALVGLAVRDATFPGRTQNDFDKLQGAAELAAPIFPALIVIEGGRKLWAYWKSRKASDVELIKPVSKFQTNADYGTYQSVATINPPATMEASSFPWINAALFAMQAAVNIAYAKYFVILVRDYETLIAPASFAMSIWILIYALEALLVLTDVFYPQYSLYADATQPTQLRTCFAVSCIANTMWVIFYVKHHVYATTVMIYVLWLALLMLYLYSVNDRNARVTMDWRQYICNDLPISIYFAWVSAIAFNHLAIALQHSRHGYLSVPTYVVHLVIVLTFAMLAVLYAKDPVFGLVVIWYLIAVAAKDVKLPSDMQCADMSVRACAGEGAAIVAVLILLSMFYVMLYGRMES
;
A
#
# COMPACT_ATOMS: atom_id res chain seq x y z
N MET A 1 16.16 -15.71 -44.86
CA MET A 1 16.01 -17.16 -44.61
C MET A 1 16.15 -17.43 -43.11
N SER A 2 15.09 -17.89 -42.44
CA SER A 2 15.15 -18.36 -41.05
C SER A 2 15.92 -19.69 -41.01
N SER A 3 16.98 -19.81 -40.19
CA SER A 3 17.73 -21.05 -40.04
C SER A 3 16.85 -22.18 -39.47
N PRO A 4 17.10 -23.47 -39.81
CA PRO A 4 16.28 -24.61 -39.37
C PRO A 4 16.10 -24.69 -37.85
N LEU A 5 17.13 -24.30 -37.09
CA LEU A 5 17.14 -24.20 -35.62
C LEU A 5 16.01 -23.30 -35.05
N GLN A 6 15.46 -22.39 -35.85
CA GLN A 6 14.49 -21.38 -35.39
C GLN A 6 13.09 -21.95 -35.18
N HIS A 7 12.73 -23.04 -35.89
CA HIS A 7 11.46 -23.74 -35.65
C HIS A 7 11.50 -24.60 -34.38
N TYR A 8 12.70 -25.03 -33.97
CA TYR A 8 12.88 -25.96 -32.85
C TYR A 8 13.04 -25.28 -31.48
N LEU A 9 13.14 -23.95 -31.42
CA LEU A 9 13.44 -23.22 -30.19
C LEU A 9 12.43 -23.48 -29.04
N PRO A 10 11.11 -23.59 -29.27
CA PRO A 10 10.17 -24.01 -28.22
C PRO A 10 10.47 -25.40 -27.64
N TYR A 11 10.83 -26.36 -28.51
CA TYR A 11 11.19 -27.72 -28.10
C TYR A 11 12.54 -27.77 -27.39
N ILE A 12 13.50 -26.94 -27.79
CA ILE A 12 14.77 -26.78 -27.08
C ILE A 12 14.52 -26.24 -25.66
N ASN A 13 13.66 -25.23 -25.52
CA ASN A 13 13.28 -24.71 -24.20
C ASN A 13 12.57 -25.78 -23.34
N ALA A 14 11.75 -26.63 -23.95
CA ALA A 14 11.16 -27.80 -23.27
C ALA A 14 12.22 -28.78 -22.77
N GLY A 15 13.18 -29.15 -23.62
CA GLY A 15 14.28 -30.03 -23.22
C GLY A 15 15.14 -29.42 -22.09
N LEU A 16 15.48 -28.14 -22.20
CA LEU A 16 16.24 -27.40 -21.18
C LEU A 16 15.48 -27.33 -19.86
N PHE A 17 14.18 -27.05 -19.89
CA PHE A 17 13.36 -27.01 -18.68
C PHE A 17 13.24 -28.40 -18.02
N VAL A 18 13.07 -29.47 -18.79
CA VAL A 18 13.07 -30.85 -18.25
C VAL A 18 14.42 -31.20 -17.62
N THR A 19 15.52 -30.77 -18.26
CA THR A 19 16.87 -30.95 -17.72
C THR A 19 17.03 -30.20 -16.39
N GLN A 20 16.63 -28.92 -16.37
CA GLN A 20 16.59 -28.09 -15.17
C GLN A 20 15.77 -28.75 -14.04
N LEU A 21 14.60 -29.31 -14.36
CA LEU A 21 13.75 -29.99 -13.37
C LEU A 21 14.48 -31.21 -12.77
N GLY A 22 15.22 -31.97 -13.58
CA GLY A 22 16.03 -33.09 -13.12
C GLY A 22 17.11 -32.68 -12.11
N PHE A 23 17.77 -31.55 -12.32
CA PHE A 23 18.76 -31.00 -11.37
C PHE A 23 18.12 -30.46 -10.08
N ASN A 24 16.91 -29.89 -10.18
CA ASN A 24 16.27 -29.16 -9.09
C ASN A 24 15.34 -29.97 -8.20
N ALA A 25 14.66 -30.99 -8.73
CA ALA A 25 13.48 -31.59 -8.09
C ALA A 25 13.79 -32.10 -6.68
N ASN A 26 15.00 -32.59 -6.43
CA ASN A 26 15.41 -33.08 -5.13
C ASN A 26 15.98 -31.99 -4.20
N MET A 27 16.48 -30.88 -4.75
CA MET A 27 17.26 -29.89 -3.99
C MET A 27 16.47 -28.63 -3.57
N ASN A 28 15.57 -28.12 -4.41
CA ASN A 28 14.85 -26.87 -4.11
C ASN A 28 13.48 -27.07 -3.45
N ALA A 29 12.79 -28.18 -3.72
CA ALA A 29 11.43 -28.43 -3.23
C ALA A 29 11.37 -29.35 -2.01
N PHE A 30 12.25 -30.34 -1.92
CA PHE A 30 12.27 -31.35 -0.86
C PHE A 30 13.57 -31.38 -0.05
N GLY A 31 14.63 -30.74 -0.53
CA GLY A 31 15.95 -30.66 0.13
C GLY A 31 16.03 -29.62 1.25
N ALA A 32 14.98 -29.47 2.06
CA ALA A 32 14.92 -28.44 3.09
C ALA A 32 15.96 -28.65 4.20
N ALA A 33 16.88 -27.68 4.29
CA ALA A 33 17.48 -27.12 5.49
C ALA A 33 18.51 -27.92 6.31
N ARG A 34 18.63 -29.26 6.24
CA ARG A 34 19.58 -29.96 7.14
C ARG A 34 21.06 -29.85 6.74
N ASP A 35 21.36 -29.77 5.43
CA ASP A 35 22.73 -29.74 4.91
C ASP A 35 22.99 -28.57 3.93
N SER A 36 22.17 -27.50 3.99
CA SER A 36 22.39 -26.36 3.09
C SER A 36 23.68 -25.63 3.46
N PRO A 37 24.61 -25.41 2.51
CA PRO A 37 25.83 -24.64 2.76
C PRO A 37 25.56 -23.14 2.95
N THR A 38 24.33 -22.69 2.72
CA THR A 38 23.92 -21.31 2.98
C THR A 38 23.81 -21.07 4.49
N PRO A 39 24.49 -20.04 5.04
CA PRO A 39 24.34 -19.66 6.44
C PRO A 39 22.87 -19.42 6.80
N ASP A 40 22.48 -19.83 8.01
CA ASP A 40 21.16 -19.48 8.52
C ASP A 40 21.08 -17.96 8.73
N ILE A 41 20.12 -17.31 8.08
CA ILE A 41 19.91 -15.87 8.15
C ILE A 41 18.56 -15.56 8.81
N PRO A 42 18.49 -14.55 9.70
CA PRO A 42 17.25 -14.15 10.38
C PRO A 42 16.07 -13.85 9.46
N ILE A 43 16.31 -13.32 8.26
CA ILE A 43 15.23 -12.94 7.32
C ILE A 43 14.74 -14.08 6.42
N ALA A 44 15.35 -15.28 6.48
CA ALA A 44 14.88 -16.40 5.68
C ALA A 44 13.50 -16.86 6.16
N PRO A 45 12.57 -17.18 5.24
CA PRO A 45 11.25 -17.68 5.61
C PRO A 45 11.30 -19.11 6.13
N ALA A 46 10.22 -19.56 6.78
CA ALA A 46 10.05 -20.93 7.21
C ALA A 46 10.21 -21.93 6.04
N PRO A 47 10.70 -23.17 6.30
CA PRO A 47 11.02 -24.13 5.25
C PRO A 47 9.88 -24.44 4.27
N TYR A 48 8.63 -24.44 4.72
CA TYR A 48 7.48 -24.71 3.85
C TYR A 48 7.30 -23.63 2.75
N ALA A 49 7.81 -22.41 2.96
CA ALA A 49 7.68 -21.33 1.98
C ALA A 49 8.38 -21.69 0.65
N PHE A 50 9.41 -22.54 0.70
CA PHE A 50 10.14 -23.03 -0.48
C PHE A 50 9.32 -24.01 -1.34
N LEU A 51 8.18 -24.52 -0.85
CA LEU A 51 7.25 -25.32 -1.67
C LEU A 51 6.67 -24.54 -2.86
N ILE A 52 6.80 -23.21 -2.88
CA ILE A 52 6.46 -22.37 -4.04
C ILE A 52 7.20 -22.81 -5.31
N TRP A 53 8.37 -23.45 -5.20
CA TRP A 53 9.08 -24.01 -6.35
C TRP A 53 8.24 -25.06 -7.09
N LEU A 54 7.43 -25.87 -6.40
CA LEU A 54 6.52 -26.82 -7.04
C LEU A 54 5.49 -26.11 -7.91
N VAL A 55 4.95 -24.99 -7.40
CA VAL A 55 4.00 -24.15 -8.13
C VAL A 55 4.66 -23.51 -9.34
N ILE A 56 5.86 -22.94 -9.17
CA ILE A 56 6.65 -22.36 -10.26
C ILE A 56 6.92 -23.40 -11.35
N TYR A 57 7.38 -24.60 -10.99
CA TYR A 57 7.67 -25.65 -11.96
C TYR A 57 6.41 -26.14 -12.68
N ALA A 58 5.28 -26.31 -11.99
CA ALA A 58 4.03 -26.72 -12.61
C ALA A 58 3.53 -25.71 -13.66
N PHE A 59 3.53 -24.41 -13.32
CA PHE A 59 3.12 -23.37 -14.26
C PHE A 59 4.16 -23.16 -15.37
N THR A 60 5.45 -23.28 -15.09
CA THR A 60 6.50 -23.17 -16.13
C THR A 60 6.42 -24.34 -17.11
N ALA A 61 6.14 -25.56 -16.62
CA ALA A 61 5.86 -26.71 -17.49
C ALA A 61 4.68 -26.43 -18.42
N SER A 62 3.62 -25.81 -17.89
CA SER A 62 2.45 -25.39 -18.68
C SER A 62 2.82 -24.36 -19.75
N THR A 63 3.58 -23.32 -19.39
CA THR A 63 4.06 -22.29 -20.33
C THR A 63 4.88 -22.89 -21.46
N VAL A 64 5.79 -23.80 -21.15
CA VAL A 64 6.69 -24.41 -22.13
C VAL A 64 5.96 -25.43 -23.02
N ALA A 65 5.03 -26.21 -22.45
CA ALA A 65 4.17 -27.11 -23.21
C ALA A 65 3.26 -26.33 -24.18
N ILE A 66 2.69 -25.20 -23.75
CA ILE A 66 1.91 -24.33 -24.63
C ILE A 66 2.78 -23.70 -25.71
N ASP A 67 3.99 -23.24 -25.41
CA ASP A 67 4.88 -22.69 -26.44
C ASP A 67 5.28 -23.75 -27.48
N ALA A 68 5.48 -25.00 -27.07
CA ALA A 68 5.86 -26.10 -27.95
C ALA A 68 4.70 -26.64 -28.80
N PHE A 69 3.54 -26.93 -28.19
CA PHE A 69 2.44 -27.64 -28.85
C PHE A 69 1.28 -26.71 -29.28
N TYR A 70 1.08 -25.60 -28.58
CA TYR A 70 -0.06 -24.68 -28.77
C TYR A 70 0.39 -23.22 -28.88
N SER A 71 1.37 -22.97 -29.74
CA SER A 71 2.11 -21.69 -29.82
C SER A 71 1.23 -20.45 -30.03
N HIS A 72 0.00 -20.60 -30.50
CA HIS A 72 -0.99 -19.53 -30.65
C HIS A 72 -1.55 -19.00 -29.31
N TYR A 73 -1.45 -19.78 -28.22
CA TYR A 73 -1.79 -19.34 -26.86
C TYR A 73 -0.57 -18.90 -26.04
N SER A 74 0.64 -19.01 -26.61
CA SER A 74 1.89 -18.65 -25.95
C SER A 74 2.12 -17.14 -25.99
N PHE A 75 2.46 -16.54 -24.85
CA PHE A 75 2.76 -15.11 -24.76
C PHE A 75 3.95 -14.73 -25.65
N PHE A 76 4.90 -15.67 -25.85
CA PHE A 76 6.06 -15.45 -26.73
C PHE A 76 5.62 -15.05 -28.14
N SER A 77 4.55 -15.64 -28.65
CA SER A 77 4.02 -15.40 -30.00
C SER A 77 3.35 -14.02 -30.14
N PHE A 78 2.93 -13.39 -29.04
CA PHE A 78 2.37 -12.04 -29.04
C PHE A 78 3.44 -10.94 -28.88
N THR A 79 4.72 -11.31 -28.73
CA THR A 79 5.81 -10.35 -28.63
C THR A 79 6.32 -9.92 -30.01
N SER A 80 6.93 -8.74 -30.11
CA SER A 80 7.52 -8.23 -31.36
C SER A 80 8.73 -9.04 -31.83
N ASN A 81 9.40 -9.76 -30.92
CA ASN A 81 10.52 -10.62 -31.25
C ASN A 81 10.49 -11.92 -30.42
N PRO A 82 9.65 -12.90 -30.83
CA PRO A 82 9.48 -14.15 -30.09
C PRO A 82 10.79 -14.92 -29.89
N LYS A 83 11.71 -14.84 -30.87
CA LYS A 83 13.00 -15.52 -30.83
C LYS A 83 13.90 -14.97 -29.73
N PHE A 84 13.91 -13.65 -29.55
CA PHE A 84 14.68 -12.99 -28.51
C PHE A 84 14.22 -13.45 -27.12
N TYR A 85 12.93 -13.40 -26.84
CA TYR A 85 12.38 -13.80 -25.53
C TYR A 85 12.54 -15.30 -25.26
N ARG A 86 12.37 -16.17 -26.27
CA ARG A 86 12.64 -17.61 -26.10
C ARG A 86 14.10 -17.91 -25.76
N ARG A 87 15.07 -17.14 -26.28
CA ARG A 87 16.48 -17.26 -25.90
C ARG A 87 16.75 -16.78 -24.46
N TRP A 88 16.07 -15.71 -24.03
CA TRP A 88 16.12 -15.29 -22.63
C TRP A 88 15.58 -16.39 -21.71
N PHE A 89 14.49 -17.06 -22.09
CA PHE A 89 13.98 -18.21 -21.34
C PHE A 89 14.98 -19.38 -21.31
N ALA A 90 15.68 -19.66 -22.40
CA ALA A 90 16.77 -20.66 -22.37
C ALA A 90 17.86 -20.28 -21.35
N LEU A 91 18.21 -18.99 -21.27
CA LEU A 91 19.16 -18.47 -20.29
C LEU A 91 18.66 -18.62 -18.84
N THR A 92 17.35 -18.46 -18.58
CA THR A 92 16.80 -18.70 -17.23
C THR A 92 16.98 -20.17 -16.82
N CYS A 93 16.86 -21.11 -17.77
CA CYS A 93 17.05 -22.54 -17.48
C CYS A 93 18.53 -22.83 -17.17
N ILE A 94 19.45 -22.27 -17.96
CA ILE A 94 20.89 -22.47 -17.79
C ILE A 94 21.38 -21.87 -16.47
N THR A 95 21.02 -20.61 -16.19
CA THR A 95 21.39 -19.94 -14.93
C THR A 95 20.77 -20.67 -13.75
N ASN A 96 19.52 -21.11 -13.82
CA ASN A 96 18.95 -21.88 -12.73
C ASN A 96 19.65 -23.22 -12.45
N ILE A 97 20.14 -23.93 -13.49
CA ILE A 97 21.01 -25.11 -13.30
C ILE A 97 22.35 -24.69 -12.66
N ALA A 98 22.95 -23.60 -13.14
CA ALA A 98 24.21 -23.09 -12.61
C ALA A 98 24.11 -22.71 -11.12
N PHE A 99 22.99 -22.13 -10.68
CA PHE A 99 22.73 -21.85 -9.27
C PHE A 99 22.85 -23.10 -8.40
N VAL A 100 22.22 -24.20 -8.81
CA VAL A 100 22.30 -25.48 -8.08
C VAL A 100 23.74 -25.97 -7.99
N VAL A 101 24.49 -25.88 -9.09
CA VAL A 101 25.90 -26.27 -9.11
C VAL A 101 26.73 -25.40 -8.17
N PHE A 102 26.64 -24.08 -8.28
CA PHE A 102 27.46 -23.16 -7.49
C PHE A 102 27.10 -23.14 -6.00
N ASN A 103 25.81 -23.08 -5.69
CA ASN A 103 25.34 -22.98 -4.32
C ASN A 103 25.31 -24.34 -3.62
N ASN A 104 24.68 -25.36 -4.23
CA ASN A 104 24.42 -26.62 -3.53
C ASN A 104 25.55 -27.63 -3.68
N TRP A 105 26.18 -27.72 -4.87
CA TRP A 105 27.23 -28.73 -5.09
C TRP A 105 28.61 -28.23 -4.68
N LEU A 106 28.95 -26.99 -5.03
CA LEU A 106 30.24 -26.38 -4.66
C LEU A 106 30.22 -25.71 -3.28
N GLY A 107 29.04 -25.49 -2.69
CA GLY A 107 28.91 -24.84 -1.39
C GLY A 107 29.31 -23.37 -1.37
N ASN A 108 29.40 -22.71 -2.53
CA ASN A 108 29.88 -21.33 -2.62
C ASN A 108 28.72 -20.34 -2.70
N VAL A 109 28.37 -19.78 -1.54
CA VAL A 109 27.26 -18.81 -1.41
C VAL A 109 27.47 -17.54 -2.23
N HIS A 110 28.72 -17.10 -2.46
CA HIS A 110 29.02 -15.90 -3.25
C HIS A 110 28.78 -16.12 -4.74
N LEU A 111 29.21 -17.28 -5.27
CA LEU A 111 28.94 -17.66 -6.65
C LEU A 111 27.44 -17.92 -6.86
N GLY A 112 26.77 -18.54 -5.89
CA GLY A 112 25.31 -18.69 -5.90
C GLY A 112 24.57 -17.35 -5.93
N MET A 113 25.00 -16.37 -5.12
CA MET A 113 24.45 -15.01 -5.13
C MET A 113 24.63 -14.34 -6.51
N LEU A 114 25.85 -14.39 -7.07
CA LEU A 114 26.14 -13.80 -8.39
C LEU A 114 25.29 -14.44 -9.49
N ASP A 115 25.12 -15.75 -9.47
CA ASP A 115 24.30 -16.45 -10.44
C ASP A 115 22.80 -16.16 -10.27
N LEU A 116 22.30 -15.97 -9.04
CA LEU A 116 20.93 -15.49 -8.83
C LEU A 116 20.68 -14.09 -9.41
N PHE A 117 21.68 -13.21 -9.42
CA PHE A 117 21.57 -11.94 -10.17
C PHE A 117 21.49 -12.18 -11.68
N LEU A 118 22.21 -13.16 -12.22
CA LEU A 118 22.11 -13.54 -13.63
C LEU A 118 20.74 -14.15 -13.95
N LEU A 119 20.23 -15.03 -13.09
CA LEU A 119 18.88 -15.60 -13.22
C LEU A 119 17.82 -14.50 -13.16
N TRP A 120 17.88 -13.63 -12.17
CA TRP A 120 16.99 -12.48 -12.04
C TRP A 120 17.05 -11.57 -13.27
N GLY A 121 18.26 -11.25 -13.73
CA GLY A 121 18.50 -10.45 -14.93
C GLY A 121 18.01 -11.11 -16.22
N SER A 122 17.99 -12.44 -16.28
CA SER A 122 17.45 -13.19 -17.42
C SER A 122 15.92 -13.28 -17.43
N LEU A 123 15.28 -13.26 -16.26
CA LEU A 123 13.83 -13.21 -16.11
C LEU A 123 13.27 -11.79 -16.34
N LEU A 124 14.05 -10.74 -16.03
CA LEU A 124 13.59 -9.36 -16.10
C LEU A 124 13.04 -8.96 -17.49
N PRO A 125 13.69 -9.25 -18.65
CA PRO A 125 13.12 -8.96 -19.96
C PRO A 125 11.79 -9.67 -20.22
N LEU A 126 11.63 -10.90 -19.74
CA LEU A 126 10.40 -11.69 -19.86
C LEU A 126 9.29 -11.06 -19.02
N TYR A 127 9.58 -10.68 -17.78
CA TYR A 127 8.62 -9.99 -16.93
C TYR A 127 8.20 -8.62 -17.50
N LEU A 128 9.16 -7.81 -17.95
CA LEU A 128 8.90 -6.47 -18.46
C LEU A 128 8.03 -6.47 -19.73
N VAL A 129 8.16 -7.46 -20.61
CA VAL A 129 7.29 -7.55 -21.79
C VAL A 129 5.84 -7.84 -21.41
N LEU A 130 5.61 -8.70 -20.41
CA LEU A 130 4.27 -9.03 -19.92
C LEU A 130 3.55 -7.85 -19.28
N VAL A 131 4.31 -6.99 -18.59
CA VAL A 131 3.77 -5.83 -17.88
C VAL A 131 3.57 -4.64 -18.82
N ARG A 132 4.52 -4.34 -19.72
CA ARG A 132 4.48 -3.15 -20.57
C ARG A 132 3.68 -3.34 -21.86
N ARG A 133 3.56 -4.59 -22.33
CA ARG A 133 2.89 -4.92 -23.59
C ARG A 133 1.97 -6.13 -23.39
N PRO A 134 0.93 -6.01 -22.53
CA PRO A 134 -0.03 -7.09 -22.35
C PRO A 134 -0.68 -7.45 -23.70
N ALA A 135 -0.95 -8.73 -23.91
CA ALA A 135 -1.57 -9.20 -25.15
C ALA A 135 -2.92 -8.52 -25.38
N LYS A 136 -3.11 -7.91 -26.55
CA LYS A 136 -4.38 -7.29 -26.94
C LYS A 136 -5.29 -8.37 -27.52
N HIS A 137 -6.43 -8.61 -26.88
CA HIS A 137 -7.46 -9.57 -27.30
C HIS A 137 -6.97 -11.01 -27.55
N PRO A 138 -6.34 -11.68 -26.57
CA PRO A 138 -6.03 -13.10 -26.71
C PRO A 138 -7.32 -13.93 -26.82
N ASN A 139 -7.34 -14.90 -27.73
CA ASN A 139 -8.36 -15.95 -27.73
C ASN A 139 -8.31 -16.68 -26.38
N LYS A 140 -9.43 -16.71 -25.64
CA LYS A 140 -9.52 -17.24 -24.27
C LYS A 140 -8.49 -16.60 -23.31
N PRO A 141 -8.75 -15.39 -22.79
CA PRO A 141 -7.78 -14.62 -21.99
C PRO A 141 -7.30 -15.33 -20.73
N TRP A 142 -8.14 -16.15 -20.10
CA TRP A 142 -7.77 -16.88 -18.89
C TRP A 142 -6.72 -17.97 -19.16
N VAL A 143 -6.80 -18.67 -20.30
CA VAL A 143 -5.82 -19.70 -20.69
C VAL A 143 -4.48 -19.04 -20.96
N HIS A 144 -4.48 -17.96 -21.74
CA HIS A 144 -3.26 -17.19 -22.04
C HIS A 144 -2.57 -16.69 -20.76
N TYR A 145 -3.36 -16.16 -19.81
CA TYR A 145 -2.81 -15.66 -18.55
C TYR A 145 -2.26 -16.78 -17.68
N PHE A 146 -3.09 -17.74 -17.25
CA PHE A 146 -2.69 -18.76 -16.27
C PHE A 146 -1.72 -19.80 -16.82
N ALA A 147 -1.90 -20.21 -18.08
CA ALA A 147 -1.13 -21.30 -18.62
C ALA A 147 0.15 -20.82 -19.35
N SER A 148 0.34 -19.51 -19.53
CA SER A 148 1.48 -18.96 -20.26
C SER A 148 2.18 -17.80 -19.55
N GLU A 149 1.50 -16.71 -19.19
CA GLU A 149 2.15 -15.55 -18.53
C GLU A 149 2.47 -15.77 -17.03
N PHE A 150 1.57 -16.45 -16.33
CA PHE A 150 1.53 -16.52 -14.87
C PHE A 150 2.80 -17.13 -14.27
N ALA A 151 3.36 -18.14 -14.94
CA ALA A 151 4.62 -18.78 -14.52
C ALA A 151 5.76 -17.77 -14.39
N ILE A 152 5.93 -16.90 -15.39
CA ILE A 152 7.01 -15.91 -15.41
C ILE A 152 6.84 -14.88 -14.29
N ARG A 153 5.59 -14.48 -13.99
CA ARG A 153 5.30 -13.53 -12.91
C ARG A 153 5.60 -14.11 -11.53
N ILE A 154 5.16 -15.35 -11.24
CA ILE A 154 5.50 -16.02 -9.97
C ILE A 154 7.01 -16.24 -9.89
N TYR A 155 7.62 -16.75 -10.96
CA TYR A 155 9.04 -17.10 -10.97
C TYR A 155 9.91 -15.86 -10.75
N PHE A 156 9.63 -14.76 -11.45
CA PHE A 156 10.33 -13.50 -11.25
C PHE A 156 10.11 -12.95 -9.83
N GLY A 157 8.89 -13.02 -9.29
CA GLY A 157 8.60 -12.62 -7.91
C GLY A 157 9.43 -13.39 -6.88
N TRP A 158 9.50 -14.72 -7.01
CA TRP A 158 10.23 -15.56 -6.06
C TRP A 158 11.75 -15.43 -6.20
N VAL A 159 12.26 -15.32 -7.44
CA VAL A 159 13.68 -15.08 -7.67
C VAL A 159 14.10 -13.74 -7.09
N SER A 160 13.27 -12.69 -7.14
CA SER A 160 13.57 -11.43 -6.44
C SER A 160 13.73 -11.61 -4.93
N VAL A 161 12.89 -12.43 -4.29
CA VAL A 161 13.05 -12.79 -2.87
C VAL A 161 14.36 -13.55 -2.66
N ALA A 162 14.63 -14.59 -3.47
CA ALA A 162 15.81 -15.43 -3.34
C ALA A 162 17.13 -14.65 -3.55
N THR A 163 17.17 -13.74 -4.52
CA THR A 163 18.33 -12.85 -4.74
C THR A 163 18.60 -12.01 -3.49
N LEU A 164 17.56 -11.49 -2.84
CA LEU A 164 17.71 -10.70 -1.64
C LEU A 164 18.18 -11.53 -0.43
N LEU A 165 17.62 -12.73 -0.25
CA LEU A 165 18.06 -13.67 0.79
C LEU A 165 19.52 -14.09 0.59
N THR A 166 19.94 -14.35 -0.64
CA THR A 166 21.33 -14.74 -0.93
C THR A 166 22.31 -13.57 -0.84
N VAL A 167 21.89 -12.33 -1.10
CA VAL A 167 22.67 -11.13 -0.75
C VAL A 167 22.90 -11.09 0.76
N ALA A 168 21.86 -11.30 1.56
CA ALA A 168 22.00 -11.32 3.02
C ALA A 168 22.94 -12.43 3.50
N ALA A 169 22.77 -13.64 2.98
CA ALA A 169 23.63 -14.79 3.31
C ALA A 169 25.10 -14.56 2.90
N SER A 170 25.33 -14.00 1.71
CA SER A 170 26.66 -13.64 1.21
C SER A 170 27.32 -12.57 2.07
N LEU A 171 26.60 -11.51 2.44
CA LEU A 171 27.09 -10.46 3.34
C LEU A 171 27.39 -11.00 4.74
N GLN A 172 26.52 -11.86 5.29
CA GLN A 172 26.74 -12.51 6.58
C GLN A 172 28.00 -13.39 6.54
N SER A 173 28.19 -14.15 5.46
CA SER A 173 29.38 -14.99 5.26
C SER A 173 30.67 -14.17 5.19
N ILE A 174 30.65 -13.01 4.51
CA ILE A 174 31.80 -12.09 4.47
C ILE A 174 32.07 -11.46 5.84
N HIS A 175 31.00 -11.11 6.56
CA HIS A 175 31.11 -10.47 7.87
C HIS A 175 31.61 -11.43 8.96
N GLY A 176 31.35 -12.74 8.82
CA GLY A 176 31.73 -13.76 9.80
C GLY A 176 30.84 -13.82 11.05
N ALA A 177 29.77 -13.03 11.09
CA ALA A 177 28.77 -12.99 12.17
C ALA A 177 27.41 -12.53 11.62
N TYR A 178 26.34 -12.73 12.40
CA TYR A 178 25.02 -12.20 12.07
C TYR A 178 25.07 -10.69 11.82
N LEU A 179 24.42 -10.23 10.75
CA LEU A 179 24.30 -8.81 10.44
C LEU A 179 23.39 -8.11 11.46
N GLY A 180 23.55 -6.80 11.64
CA GLY A 180 22.67 -6.03 12.51
C GLY A 180 21.26 -5.86 11.92
N PHE A 181 20.26 -5.67 12.80
CA PHE A 181 18.86 -5.40 12.43
C PHE A 181 18.69 -4.42 11.25
N SER A 182 19.44 -3.32 11.21
CA SER A 182 19.31 -2.30 10.16
C SER A 182 19.55 -2.84 8.75
N VAL A 183 20.48 -3.78 8.59
CA VAL A 183 20.78 -4.38 7.28
C VAL A 183 19.63 -5.28 6.84
N TYR A 184 19.13 -6.11 7.75
CA TYR A 184 17.99 -6.99 7.47
C TYR A 184 16.70 -6.22 7.18
N ALA A 185 16.39 -5.22 8.00
CA ALA A 185 15.25 -4.34 7.80
C ALA A 185 15.35 -3.57 6.46
N PHE A 186 16.55 -3.11 6.09
CA PHE A 186 16.77 -2.47 4.79
C PHE A 186 16.48 -3.41 3.62
N LEU A 187 16.88 -4.68 3.71
CA LEU A 187 16.61 -5.68 2.69
C LEU A 187 15.09 -5.98 2.60
N LEU A 188 14.41 -6.20 3.73
CA LEU A 188 12.94 -6.38 3.73
C LEU A 188 12.22 -5.14 3.15
N MET A 189 12.69 -3.94 3.48
CA MET A 189 12.17 -2.70 2.91
C MET A 189 12.35 -2.67 1.38
N LEU A 190 13.54 -3.00 0.86
CA LEU A 190 13.80 -3.06 -0.57
C LEU A 190 12.83 -4.02 -1.29
N LEU A 191 12.51 -5.15 -0.64
CA LEU A 191 11.51 -6.09 -1.14
C LEU A 191 10.11 -5.47 -1.20
N MET A 192 9.70 -4.76 -0.16
CA MET A 192 8.41 -4.05 -0.12
C MET A 192 8.33 -2.96 -1.19
N VAL A 193 9.40 -2.22 -1.41
CA VAL A 193 9.50 -1.21 -2.48
C VAL A 193 9.33 -1.86 -3.85
N PHE A 194 10.02 -2.97 -4.08
CA PHE A 194 9.91 -3.72 -5.33
C PHE A 194 8.49 -4.26 -5.56
N GLY A 195 7.85 -4.84 -4.53
CA GLY A 195 6.45 -5.26 -4.58
C GLY A 195 5.49 -4.10 -4.86
N GLY A 196 5.67 -2.96 -4.17
CA GLY A 196 4.89 -1.75 -4.40
C GLY A 196 5.02 -1.23 -5.83
N ALA A 197 6.25 -1.19 -6.37
CA ALA A 197 6.50 -0.78 -7.75
C ALA A 197 5.84 -1.73 -8.77
N ALA A 198 5.90 -3.06 -8.53
CA ALA A 198 5.22 -4.04 -9.36
C ALA A 198 3.69 -3.89 -9.34
N PHE A 199 3.12 -3.62 -8.17
CA PHE A 199 1.67 -3.39 -8.02
C PHE A 199 1.23 -2.09 -8.70
N VAL A 200 1.89 -0.97 -8.40
CA VAL A 200 1.49 0.37 -8.85
C VAL A 200 1.81 0.60 -10.33
N HIS A 201 3.06 0.40 -10.72
CA HIS A 201 3.51 0.67 -12.09
C HIS A 201 3.31 -0.53 -13.00
N GLY A 202 3.53 -1.73 -12.48
CA GLY A 202 3.36 -2.95 -13.25
C GLY A 202 1.91 -3.39 -13.40
N LYS A 203 1.00 -2.85 -12.57
CA LYS A 203 -0.39 -3.32 -12.43
C LYS A 203 -0.45 -4.84 -12.24
N ASP A 204 0.58 -5.41 -11.61
CA ASP A 204 0.75 -6.84 -11.43
C ASP A 204 0.49 -7.22 -9.96
N PRO A 205 -0.57 -8.00 -9.66
CA PRO A 205 -0.82 -8.49 -8.32
C PRO A 205 0.03 -9.71 -7.93
N VAL A 206 0.64 -10.41 -8.89
CA VAL A 206 1.30 -11.71 -8.65
C VAL A 206 2.62 -11.55 -7.91
N VAL A 207 3.49 -10.65 -8.39
CA VAL A 207 4.78 -10.39 -7.73
C VAL A 207 4.61 -9.95 -6.26
N PRO A 208 3.73 -8.99 -5.93
CA PRO A 208 3.43 -8.64 -4.54
C PRO A 208 2.91 -9.83 -3.70
N LEU A 209 2.08 -10.71 -4.26
CA LEU A 209 1.58 -11.89 -3.55
C LEU A 209 2.69 -12.90 -3.23
N VAL A 210 3.67 -13.06 -4.12
CA VAL A 210 4.84 -13.91 -3.86
C VAL A 210 5.70 -13.33 -2.74
N ILE A 211 5.83 -12.00 -2.68
CA ILE A 211 6.52 -11.31 -1.57
C ILE A 211 5.74 -11.53 -0.27
N THR A 212 4.42 -11.35 -0.28
CA THR A 212 3.57 -11.68 0.87
C THR A 212 3.77 -13.12 1.33
N TRP A 213 3.84 -14.09 0.42
CA TRP A 213 4.08 -15.49 0.76
C TRP A 213 5.41 -15.68 1.52
N ALA A 214 6.48 -15.01 1.07
CA ALA A 214 7.77 -15.03 1.77
C ALA A 214 7.68 -14.37 3.15
N LEU A 215 7.01 -13.23 3.27
CA LEU A 215 6.82 -12.51 4.54
C LEU A 215 5.98 -13.31 5.53
N VAL A 216 4.92 -13.97 5.10
CA VAL A 216 4.15 -14.90 5.94
C VAL A 216 5.05 -16.03 6.43
N GLY A 217 5.88 -16.58 5.55
CA GLY A 217 6.88 -17.58 5.92
C GLY A 217 7.86 -17.09 6.98
N LEU A 218 8.32 -15.84 6.93
CA LEU A 218 9.19 -15.24 7.94
C LEU A 218 8.44 -14.98 9.26
N ALA A 219 7.23 -14.43 9.19
CA ALA A 219 6.39 -14.11 10.33
C ALA A 219 6.11 -15.33 11.21
N VAL A 220 5.83 -16.50 10.62
CA VAL A 220 5.52 -17.72 11.38
C VAL A 220 6.71 -18.63 11.62
N ARG A 221 7.93 -18.19 11.26
CA ARG A 221 9.13 -19.01 11.36
C ARG A 221 9.48 -19.26 12.84
N ASP A 222 9.56 -20.53 13.22
CA ASP A 222 10.10 -20.90 14.51
C ASP A 222 11.62 -21.13 14.40
N ALA A 223 12.42 -20.24 15.00
CA ALA A 223 13.87 -20.30 15.00
C ALA A 223 14.46 -19.62 16.24
N THR A 224 15.57 -20.16 16.73
CA THR A 224 16.29 -19.64 17.90
C THR A 224 17.70 -19.19 17.52
N PHE A 225 18.06 -17.96 17.87
CA PHE A 225 19.35 -17.35 17.59
C PHE A 225 20.08 -16.96 18.90
N PRO A 226 21.42 -16.89 18.90
CA PRO A 226 22.17 -16.52 20.10
C PRO A 226 22.11 -15.01 20.40
N GLY A 227 21.93 -14.67 21.68
CA GLY A 227 22.15 -13.33 22.23
C GLY A 227 21.33 -12.23 21.53
N ARG A 228 22.01 -11.16 21.08
CA ARG A 228 21.39 -10.00 20.43
C ARG A 228 20.62 -10.37 19.15
N THR A 229 21.04 -11.42 18.45
CA THR A 229 20.40 -11.83 17.20
C THR A 229 18.97 -12.32 17.42
N GLN A 230 18.64 -12.91 18.57
CA GLN A 230 17.26 -13.30 18.87
C GLN A 230 16.34 -12.08 18.88
N ASN A 231 16.77 -11.02 19.58
CA ASN A 231 16.03 -9.77 19.66
C ASN A 231 15.86 -9.13 18.26
N ASP A 232 16.92 -9.14 17.44
CA ASP A 232 16.84 -8.63 16.07
C ASP A 232 15.91 -9.50 15.19
N PHE A 233 15.88 -10.82 15.39
CA PHE A 233 14.94 -11.73 14.73
C PHE A 233 13.49 -11.46 15.14
N ASP A 234 13.19 -11.31 16.43
CA ASP A 234 11.83 -11.03 16.93
C ASP A 234 11.26 -9.71 16.36
N LYS A 235 12.13 -8.71 16.15
CA LYS A 235 11.76 -7.46 15.45
C LYS A 235 11.44 -7.70 13.99
N LEU A 236 12.26 -8.48 13.29
CA LEU A 236 12.07 -8.81 11.87
C LEU A 236 10.81 -9.64 11.64
N GLN A 237 10.45 -10.51 12.59
CA GLN A 237 9.19 -11.24 12.55
C GLN A 237 7.98 -10.32 12.69
N GLY A 238 7.99 -9.42 13.69
CA GLY A 238 6.92 -8.43 13.83
C GLY A 238 6.78 -7.57 12.58
N ALA A 239 7.90 -7.08 12.04
CA ALA A 239 7.97 -6.38 10.76
C ALA A 239 7.30 -7.16 9.61
N ALA A 240 7.61 -8.45 9.47
CA ALA A 240 7.01 -9.31 8.47
C ALA A 240 5.50 -9.54 8.69
N GLU A 241 5.06 -9.69 9.95
CA GLU A 241 3.64 -9.80 10.33
C GLU A 241 2.84 -8.56 9.90
N LEU A 242 3.43 -7.36 10.05
CA LEU A 242 2.83 -6.11 9.60
C LEU A 242 2.82 -6.00 8.08
N ALA A 243 3.92 -6.34 7.42
CA ALA A 243 4.09 -6.14 5.99
C ALA A 243 3.28 -7.13 5.15
N ALA A 244 3.15 -8.38 5.60
CA ALA A 244 2.46 -9.46 4.88
C ALA A 244 1.03 -9.13 4.40
N PRO A 245 0.11 -8.61 5.23
CA PRO A 245 -1.28 -8.37 4.83
C PRO A 245 -1.48 -7.15 3.92
N ILE A 246 -0.46 -6.30 3.74
CA ILE A 246 -0.56 -5.04 2.96
C ILE A 246 -0.99 -5.29 1.52
N PHE A 247 -0.26 -6.14 0.78
CA PHE A 247 -0.58 -6.39 -0.63
C PHE A 247 -1.91 -7.13 -0.85
N PRO A 248 -2.26 -8.17 -0.07
CA PRO A 248 -3.59 -8.77 -0.11
C PRO A 248 -4.71 -7.75 0.08
N ALA A 249 -4.59 -6.85 1.06
CA ALA A 249 -5.57 -5.80 1.30
C ALA A 249 -5.73 -4.88 0.08
N LEU A 250 -4.61 -4.40 -0.49
CA LEU A 250 -4.62 -3.56 -1.70
C LEU A 250 -5.25 -4.28 -2.91
N ILE A 251 -4.96 -5.57 -3.09
CA ILE A 251 -5.52 -6.37 -4.19
C ILE A 251 -7.03 -6.54 -4.04
N VAL A 252 -7.52 -6.83 -2.82
CA VAL A 252 -8.96 -6.94 -2.54
C VAL A 252 -9.66 -5.60 -2.82
N ILE A 253 -9.07 -4.49 -2.40
CA ILE A 253 -9.63 -3.16 -2.61
C ILE A 253 -9.67 -2.81 -4.09
N GLU A 254 -8.57 -3.02 -4.83
CA GLU A 254 -8.51 -2.76 -6.27
C GLU A 254 -9.46 -3.67 -7.06
N GLY A 255 -9.59 -4.93 -6.65
CA GLY A 255 -10.56 -5.88 -7.21
C GLY A 255 -12.00 -5.41 -6.99
N GLY A 256 -12.35 -5.02 -5.77
CA GLY A 256 -13.65 -4.47 -5.42
C GLY A 256 -13.98 -3.20 -6.21
N ARG A 257 -13.01 -2.29 -6.36
CA ARG A 257 -13.14 -1.06 -7.16
C ARG A 257 -13.43 -1.37 -8.63
N LYS A 258 -12.69 -2.29 -9.25
CA LYS A 258 -12.92 -2.71 -10.64
C LYS A 258 -14.28 -3.38 -10.82
N LEU A 259 -14.67 -4.24 -9.87
CA LEU A 259 -15.97 -4.91 -9.90
C LEU A 259 -17.12 -3.90 -9.76
N TRP A 260 -16.98 -2.92 -8.86
CA TRP A 260 -17.96 -1.85 -8.68
C TRP A 260 -18.09 -0.98 -9.93
N ALA A 261 -16.96 -0.62 -10.56
CA ALA A 261 -16.96 0.13 -11.82
C ALA A 261 -17.64 -0.65 -12.96
N TYR A 262 -17.37 -1.95 -13.07
CA TYR A 262 -18.03 -2.84 -14.02
C TYR A 262 -19.54 -2.96 -13.76
N TRP A 263 -19.95 -3.09 -12.50
CA TRP A 263 -21.37 -3.16 -12.14
C TRP A 263 -22.09 -1.84 -12.42
N LYS A 264 -21.45 -0.71 -12.11
CA LYS A 264 -21.97 0.63 -12.40
C LYS A 264 -22.11 0.88 -13.90
N SER A 265 -21.12 0.49 -14.72
CA SER A 265 -21.19 0.64 -16.17
C SER A 265 -22.30 -0.23 -16.79
N ARG A 266 -22.48 -1.45 -16.29
CA ARG A 266 -23.57 -2.34 -16.72
C ARG A 266 -24.95 -1.76 -16.40
N LYS A 267 -25.12 -1.22 -15.18
CA LYS A 267 -26.36 -0.54 -14.80
C LYS A 267 -26.63 0.69 -15.67
N ALA A 268 -25.61 1.44 -16.06
CA ALA A 268 -25.75 2.57 -16.97
C ALA A 268 -26.13 2.13 -18.40
N SER A 269 -25.51 1.06 -18.93
CA SER A 269 -25.87 0.52 -20.25
C SER A 269 -27.29 -0.04 -20.29
N ASP A 270 -27.72 -0.70 -19.21
CA ASP A 270 -29.10 -1.20 -19.10
C ASP A 270 -30.11 -0.04 -19.10
N VAL A 271 -29.78 1.10 -18.47
CA VAL A 271 -30.61 2.32 -18.48
C VAL A 271 -30.63 3.00 -19.85
N GLU A 272 -29.52 3.00 -20.60
CA GLU A 272 -29.48 3.53 -21.98
C GLU A 272 -30.28 2.67 -22.97
N LEU A 273 -30.29 1.34 -22.80
CA LEU A 273 -31.12 0.41 -23.58
C LEU A 273 -32.64 0.56 -23.29
N ILE A 274 -33.01 1.12 -22.13
CA ILE A 274 -34.42 1.35 -21.74
C ILE A 274 -34.95 2.71 -22.23
N LYS A 275 -34.10 3.62 -22.71
CA LYS A 275 -34.58 4.87 -23.33
C LYS A 275 -35.15 4.56 -24.72
N PRO A 276 -36.45 4.84 -24.98
CA PRO A 276 -36.98 4.69 -26.33
C PRO A 276 -36.23 5.65 -27.26
N VAL A 277 -35.76 5.11 -28.39
CA VAL A 277 -35.23 5.86 -29.52
C VAL A 277 -36.37 6.66 -30.13
N SER A 278 -36.73 7.77 -29.50
CA SER A 278 -37.70 8.72 -30.03
C SER A 278 -37.18 10.14 -29.83
N LYS A 279 -36.37 10.58 -30.80
CA LYS A 279 -36.54 11.87 -31.48
C LYS A 279 -35.44 12.04 -32.53
N PHE A 280 -35.73 11.59 -33.74
CA PHE A 280 -35.48 12.44 -34.89
C PHE A 280 -36.39 13.66 -34.76
N GLN A 281 -35.83 14.86 -34.65
CA GLN A 281 -36.55 16.07 -35.03
C GLN A 281 -35.58 17.04 -35.70
N THR A 282 -36.02 17.42 -36.89
CA THR A 282 -35.41 18.13 -38.00
C THR A 282 -35.08 19.60 -37.73
N ASN A 283 -34.20 20.13 -38.58
CA ASN A 283 -33.78 21.54 -38.69
C ASN A 283 -34.93 22.55 -38.91
N ALA A 284 -34.57 23.81 -38.65
CA ALA A 284 -35.11 25.10 -39.11
C ALA A 284 -36.10 25.83 -38.19
N ASP A 285 -35.63 26.94 -37.59
CA ASP A 285 -36.30 28.23 -37.71
C ASP A 285 -35.35 29.41 -37.43
N TYR A 286 -35.45 30.42 -38.31
CA TYR A 286 -34.72 31.69 -38.29
C TYR A 286 -35.40 32.70 -37.34
N GLY A 287 -34.56 33.46 -36.62
CA GLY A 287 -34.81 34.86 -36.28
C GLY A 287 -35.81 35.17 -35.16
N THR A 288 -35.31 35.78 -34.07
CA THR A 288 -35.70 37.15 -33.68
C THR A 288 -34.90 37.60 -32.45
N TYR A 289 -34.35 38.81 -32.55
CA TYR A 289 -33.81 39.54 -31.42
C TYR A 289 -34.96 39.89 -30.47
N GLN A 290 -34.88 39.45 -29.21
CA GLN A 290 -35.59 40.08 -28.11
C GLN A 290 -34.58 40.54 -27.06
N SER A 291 -34.46 41.85 -27.02
CA SER A 291 -33.78 42.66 -26.04
C SER A 291 -34.53 42.68 -24.70
N VAL A 292 -33.75 42.80 -23.63
CA VAL A 292 -34.14 43.26 -22.28
C VAL A 292 -35.01 42.29 -21.47
N ALA A 293 -34.34 41.38 -20.76
CA ALA A 293 -34.77 41.02 -19.41
C ALA A 293 -33.72 41.58 -18.44
N THR A 294 -34.18 42.56 -17.67
CA THR A 294 -33.50 43.20 -16.55
C THR A 294 -32.68 42.21 -15.72
N ILE A 295 -31.39 42.54 -15.56
CA ILE A 295 -30.53 42.01 -14.50
C ILE A 295 -31.28 42.23 -13.19
N ASN A 296 -31.85 41.18 -12.63
CA ASN A 296 -32.22 41.19 -11.22
C ASN A 296 -30.91 41.43 -10.44
N PRO A 297 -30.88 42.39 -9.49
CA PRO A 297 -29.76 42.47 -8.57
C PRO A 297 -29.63 41.11 -7.87
N PRO A 298 -28.42 40.68 -7.49
CA PRO A 298 -28.25 39.42 -6.78
C PRO A 298 -29.21 39.43 -5.60
N ALA A 299 -30.04 38.38 -5.50
CA ALA A 299 -30.84 38.12 -4.33
C ALA A 299 -29.95 38.37 -3.12
N THR A 300 -30.36 39.32 -2.30
CA THR A 300 -29.73 39.63 -1.02
C THR A 300 -29.37 38.32 -0.35
N MET A 301 -28.08 38.08 -0.15
CA MET A 301 -27.59 36.98 0.68
C MET A 301 -28.37 37.06 1.99
N GLU A 302 -29.36 36.19 2.20
CA GLU A 302 -29.64 35.75 3.54
C GLU A 302 -28.30 35.25 4.05
N ALA A 303 -27.67 36.03 4.92
CA ALA A 303 -26.38 35.69 5.49
C ALA A 303 -26.58 34.37 6.22
N SER A 304 -26.26 33.26 5.55
CA SER A 304 -26.37 31.94 6.14
C SER A 304 -25.56 32.00 7.42
N SER A 305 -26.19 31.92 8.59
CA SER A 305 -25.48 32.13 9.86
C SER A 305 -24.50 30.98 10.16
N PHE A 306 -24.49 29.95 9.32
CA PHE A 306 -23.68 28.74 9.43
C PHE A 306 -22.15 28.96 9.52
N PRO A 307 -21.48 29.78 8.71
CA PRO A 307 -20.04 30.03 8.85
C PRO A 307 -19.70 30.64 10.22
N TRP A 308 -20.53 31.56 10.73
CA TRP A 308 -20.36 32.16 12.05
C TRP A 308 -20.62 31.17 13.19
N ILE A 309 -21.59 30.27 13.03
CA ILE A 309 -21.83 29.16 13.98
C ILE A 309 -20.60 28.24 14.02
N ASN A 310 -20.07 27.85 12.87
CA ASN A 310 -18.86 27.03 12.78
C ASN A 310 -17.65 27.72 13.39
N ALA A 311 -17.51 29.03 13.19
CA ALA A 311 -16.45 29.82 13.83
C ALA A 311 -16.58 29.85 15.36
N ALA A 312 -17.80 30.01 15.88
CA ALA A 312 -18.05 29.96 17.33
C ALA A 312 -17.78 28.57 17.91
N LEU A 313 -18.20 27.50 17.24
CA LEU A 313 -17.95 26.12 17.65
C LEU A 313 -16.46 25.78 17.62
N PHE A 314 -15.73 26.21 16.60
CA PHE A 314 -14.27 26.05 16.53
C PHE A 314 -13.55 26.83 17.64
N ALA A 315 -13.96 28.08 17.90
CA ALA A 315 -13.40 28.86 19.00
C ALA A 315 -13.62 28.18 20.36
N MET A 316 -14.81 27.60 20.59
CA MET A 316 -15.11 26.79 21.77
C MET A 316 -14.24 25.54 21.85
N GLN A 317 -14.12 24.78 20.75
CA GLN A 317 -13.25 23.60 20.66
C GLN A 317 -11.81 23.95 21.02
N ALA A 318 -11.26 25.01 20.44
CA ALA A 318 -9.89 25.46 20.70
C ALA A 318 -9.72 25.88 22.17
N ALA A 319 -10.67 26.64 22.73
CA ALA A 319 -10.62 27.06 24.13
C ALA A 319 -10.62 25.88 25.10
N VAL A 320 -11.49 24.89 24.88
CA VAL A 320 -11.54 23.67 25.71
C VAL A 320 -10.24 22.87 25.59
N ASN A 321 -9.72 22.69 24.37
CA ASN A 321 -8.46 21.96 24.16
C ASN A 321 -7.28 22.66 24.84
N ILE A 322 -7.18 23.99 24.75
CA ILE A 322 -6.15 24.77 25.43
C ILE A 322 -6.28 24.64 26.96
N ALA A 323 -7.50 24.73 27.50
CA ALA A 323 -7.75 24.62 28.93
C ALA A 323 -7.35 23.24 29.49
N TYR A 324 -7.62 22.16 28.74
CA TYR A 324 -7.33 20.79 29.16
C TYR A 324 -5.99 20.24 28.65
N ALA A 325 -5.20 20.99 27.88
CA ALA A 325 -3.96 20.53 27.26
C ALA A 325 -2.98 19.89 28.29
N LYS A 326 -2.83 20.51 29.47
CA LYS A 326 -1.96 19.98 30.53
C LYS A 326 -2.46 18.64 31.08
N TYR A 327 -3.76 18.54 31.37
CA TYR A 327 -4.38 17.32 31.90
C TYR A 327 -4.30 16.19 30.90
N PHE A 328 -4.53 16.49 29.62
CA PHE A 328 -4.46 15.54 28.54
C PHE A 328 -3.08 14.89 28.43
N VAL A 329 -1.99 15.67 28.47
CA VAL A 329 -0.61 15.13 28.40
C VAL A 329 -0.26 14.21 29.57
N ILE A 330 -0.82 14.48 30.75
CA ILE A 330 -0.61 13.64 31.94
C ILE A 330 -1.36 12.32 31.80
N LEU A 331 -2.66 12.37 31.45
CA LEU A 331 -3.53 11.20 31.36
C LEU A 331 -3.14 10.20 30.28
N VAL A 332 -2.49 10.66 29.21
CA VAL A 332 -2.01 9.76 28.14
C VAL A 332 -1.11 8.66 28.68
N ARG A 333 -0.35 8.92 29.75
CA ARG A 333 0.51 7.92 30.39
C ARG A 333 -0.25 6.82 31.12
N ASP A 334 -1.47 7.11 31.57
CA ASP A 334 -2.30 6.16 32.31
C ASP A 334 -2.99 5.15 31.38
N TYR A 335 -3.10 5.49 30.10
CA TYR A 335 -3.73 4.69 29.05
C TYR A 335 -2.73 4.27 27.97
N GLU A 336 -1.54 3.86 28.39
CA GLU A 336 -0.46 3.45 27.50
C GLU A 336 -0.85 2.20 26.68
N THR A 337 -0.56 2.23 25.37
CA THR A 337 -0.70 1.08 24.46
C THR A 337 0.60 0.89 23.69
N LEU A 338 0.81 -0.28 23.08
CA LEU A 338 2.03 -0.50 22.26
C LEU A 338 2.08 0.40 21.01
N ILE A 339 0.92 0.90 20.55
CA ILE A 339 0.80 1.80 19.39
C ILE A 339 0.52 3.26 19.78
N ALA A 340 0.57 3.59 21.08
CA ALA A 340 0.50 4.98 21.51
C ALA A 340 1.77 5.71 21.02
N PRO A 341 1.64 6.88 20.38
CA PRO A 341 2.80 7.62 19.88
C PRO A 341 3.54 8.33 21.02
N ALA A 342 4.83 8.63 20.83
CA ALA A 342 5.60 9.45 21.75
C ALA A 342 4.95 10.83 21.98
N SER A 343 5.17 11.40 23.17
CA SER A 343 4.51 12.65 23.60
C SER A 343 4.74 13.85 22.67
N PHE A 344 5.90 13.91 21.99
CA PHE A 344 6.17 14.99 21.03
C PHE A 344 5.22 14.97 19.82
N ALA A 345 4.67 13.81 19.46
CA ALA A 345 3.79 13.66 18.32
C ALA A 345 2.53 14.51 18.43
N MET A 346 2.09 14.75 19.67
CA MET A 346 0.92 15.56 19.98
C MET A 346 1.07 17.02 19.58
N SER A 347 2.30 17.48 19.29
CA SER A 347 2.53 18.83 18.74
C SER A 347 1.84 19.07 17.38
N ILE A 348 1.49 18.01 16.65
CA ILE A 348 0.74 18.13 15.39
C ILE A 348 -0.62 18.81 15.56
N TRP A 349 -1.22 18.76 16.76
CA TRP A 349 -2.46 19.51 17.04
C TRP A 349 -2.29 21.01 16.83
N ILE A 350 -1.11 21.59 17.10
CA ILE A 350 -0.84 23.01 16.85
C ILE A 350 -1.03 23.32 15.35
N LEU A 351 -0.48 22.47 14.48
CA LEU A 351 -0.63 22.60 13.03
C LEU A 351 -2.09 22.39 12.59
N ILE A 352 -2.76 21.38 13.13
CA ILE A 352 -4.18 21.09 12.83
C ILE A 352 -5.06 22.30 13.18
N TYR A 353 -4.96 22.82 14.40
CA TYR A 353 -5.74 23.99 14.84
C TYR A 353 -5.43 25.25 14.03
N ALA A 354 -4.17 25.47 13.64
CA ALA A 354 -3.81 26.59 12.77
C ALA A 354 -4.46 26.49 11.37
N LEU A 355 -4.49 25.29 10.80
CA LEU A 355 -5.10 25.02 9.50
C LEU A 355 -6.64 25.03 9.56
N GLU A 356 -7.24 24.50 10.63
CA GLU A 356 -8.69 24.61 10.88
C GLU A 356 -9.11 26.07 11.03
N ALA A 357 -8.31 26.90 11.73
CA ALA A 357 -8.56 28.33 11.81
C ALA A 357 -8.54 28.97 10.42
N LEU A 358 -7.58 28.61 9.56
CA LEU A 358 -7.54 29.08 8.17
C LEU A 358 -8.79 28.68 7.38
N LEU A 359 -9.24 27.42 7.51
CA LEU A 359 -10.46 26.91 6.88
C LEU A 359 -11.69 27.72 7.30
N VAL A 360 -11.87 27.92 8.60
CA VAL A 360 -13.00 28.66 9.18
C VAL A 360 -12.97 30.14 8.78
N LEU A 361 -11.80 30.79 8.86
CA LEU A 361 -11.65 32.19 8.47
C LEU A 361 -11.91 32.39 6.97
N THR A 362 -11.52 31.41 6.14
CA THR A 362 -11.82 31.42 4.70
C THR A 362 -13.33 31.34 4.48
N ASP A 363 -14.06 30.46 5.17
CA ASP A 363 -15.52 30.35 5.03
C ASP A 363 -16.27 31.61 5.50
N VAL A 364 -15.76 32.31 6.53
CA VAL A 364 -16.37 33.53 7.07
C VAL A 364 -16.07 34.77 6.23
N PHE A 365 -14.79 35.04 5.96
CA PHE A 365 -14.35 36.31 5.37
C PHE A 365 -14.19 36.26 3.85
N TYR A 366 -14.00 35.06 3.30
CA TYR A 366 -13.73 34.84 1.88
C TYR A 366 -14.59 33.69 1.32
N PRO A 367 -15.93 33.75 1.47
CA PRO A 367 -16.82 32.62 1.18
C PRO A 367 -16.72 32.14 -0.28
N GLN A 368 -16.30 32.99 -1.21
CA GLN A 368 -16.05 32.62 -2.62
C GLN A 368 -14.88 31.64 -2.82
N TYR A 369 -13.96 31.54 -1.85
CA TYR A 369 -12.83 30.59 -1.87
C TYR A 369 -13.06 29.40 -0.93
N SER A 370 -14.23 29.32 -0.29
CA SER A 370 -14.61 28.26 0.64
C SER A 370 -14.87 26.95 -0.11
N LEU A 371 -14.49 25.83 0.49
CA LEU A 371 -14.86 24.47 0.07
C LEU A 371 -16.37 24.34 -0.20
N TYR A 372 -17.18 25.10 0.54
CA TYR A 372 -18.63 25.01 0.50
C TYR A 372 -19.26 25.93 -0.56
N ALA A 373 -18.50 26.75 -1.28
CA ALA A 373 -19.05 27.73 -2.22
C ALA A 373 -19.78 27.05 -3.40
N ASP A 374 -19.13 26.05 -4.00
CA ASP A 374 -19.61 25.35 -5.19
C ASP A 374 -20.25 23.98 -4.86
N ALA A 375 -20.46 23.70 -3.57
CA ALA A 375 -21.04 22.44 -3.15
C ALA A 375 -22.52 22.34 -3.52
N THR A 376 -22.95 21.16 -3.95
CA THR A 376 -24.37 20.86 -4.19
C THR A 376 -25.21 20.95 -2.92
N GLN A 377 -24.61 20.64 -1.76
CA GLN A 377 -25.25 20.65 -0.44
C GLN A 377 -24.35 21.32 0.62
N PRO A 378 -24.15 22.64 0.54
CA PRO A 378 -23.16 23.35 1.34
C PRO A 378 -23.50 23.35 2.84
N THR A 379 -24.78 23.41 3.17
CA THR A 379 -25.27 23.37 4.56
C THR A 379 -24.95 22.03 5.24
N GLN A 380 -25.02 20.91 4.51
CA GLN A 380 -24.71 19.60 5.08
C GLN A 380 -23.22 19.46 5.39
N LEU A 381 -22.35 19.91 4.49
CA LEU A 381 -20.91 19.92 4.72
C LEU A 381 -20.52 20.84 5.88
N ARG A 382 -21.11 22.04 5.98
CA ARG A 382 -20.93 22.91 7.14
C ARG A 382 -21.42 22.27 8.44
N THR A 383 -22.49 21.48 8.39
CA THR A 383 -22.99 20.71 9.53
C THR A 383 -22.02 19.59 9.91
N CYS A 384 -21.40 18.90 8.95
CA CYS A 384 -20.34 17.93 9.24
C CYS A 384 -19.17 18.58 9.98
N PHE A 385 -18.75 19.79 9.59
CA PHE A 385 -17.74 20.54 10.31
C PHE A 385 -18.19 20.90 11.74
N ALA A 386 -19.43 21.38 11.92
CA ALA A 386 -20.00 21.63 13.25
C ALA A 386 -19.96 20.37 14.15
N VAL A 387 -20.38 19.22 13.62
CA VAL A 387 -20.34 17.93 14.32
C VAL A 387 -18.90 17.56 14.68
N SER A 388 -17.93 17.83 13.80
CA SER A 388 -16.51 17.60 14.10
C SER A 388 -16.05 18.43 15.31
N CYS A 389 -16.45 19.71 15.43
CA CYS A 389 -16.08 20.54 16.57
C CYS A 389 -16.70 20.08 17.89
N ILE A 390 -17.98 19.69 17.85
CA ILE A 390 -18.69 19.17 19.01
C ILE A 390 -18.08 17.84 19.46
N ALA A 391 -17.87 16.90 18.53
CA ALA A 391 -17.26 15.61 18.82
C ALA A 391 -15.83 15.77 19.36
N ASN A 392 -15.05 16.71 18.79
CA ASN A 392 -13.72 17.07 19.30
C ASN A 392 -13.77 17.50 20.77
N THR A 393 -14.64 18.47 21.06
CA THR A 393 -14.83 19.01 22.41
C THR A 393 -15.26 17.92 23.40
N MET A 394 -16.21 17.07 23.00
CA MET A 394 -16.76 16.02 23.86
C MET A 394 -15.75 14.90 24.16
N TRP A 395 -14.93 14.47 23.18
CA TRP A 395 -13.95 13.42 23.45
C TRP A 395 -12.89 13.87 24.46
N VAL A 396 -12.44 15.13 24.38
CA VAL A 396 -11.49 15.71 25.35
C VAL A 396 -12.08 15.70 26.76
N ILE A 397 -13.33 16.18 26.91
CA ILE A 397 -14.02 16.22 28.20
C ILE A 397 -14.18 14.81 28.78
N PHE A 398 -14.63 13.84 27.97
CA PHE A 398 -14.78 12.46 28.42
C PHE A 398 -13.44 11.81 28.77
N TYR A 399 -12.39 12.13 28.03
CA TYR A 399 -11.07 11.58 28.29
C TYR A 399 -10.54 12.06 29.64
N VAL A 400 -10.61 13.36 29.92
CA VAL A 400 -10.22 13.95 31.21
C VAL A 400 -11.06 13.42 32.38
N LYS A 401 -12.31 13.02 32.13
CA LYS A 401 -13.18 12.36 33.11
C LYS A 401 -12.99 10.84 33.21
N HIS A 402 -11.94 10.29 32.60
CA HIS A 402 -11.62 8.87 32.58
C HIS A 402 -12.72 7.97 31.96
N HIS A 403 -13.57 8.50 31.09
CA HIS A 403 -14.64 7.76 30.41
C HIS A 403 -14.16 7.18 29.09
N VAL A 404 -13.31 6.15 29.16
CA VAL A 404 -12.61 5.54 28.01
C VAL A 404 -13.54 5.20 26.84
N TYR A 405 -14.62 4.47 27.08
CA TYR A 405 -15.54 4.04 26.01
C TYR A 405 -16.25 5.23 25.35
N ALA A 406 -16.68 6.22 26.14
CA ALA A 406 -17.32 7.43 25.62
C ALA A 406 -16.35 8.26 24.78
N THR A 407 -15.08 8.36 25.21
CA THR A 407 -14.01 8.99 24.42
C THR A 407 -13.84 8.29 23.07
N THR A 408 -13.70 6.96 23.07
CA THR A 408 -13.52 6.19 21.83
C THR A 408 -14.70 6.39 20.88
N VAL A 409 -15.95 6.35 21.38
CA VAL A 409 -17.15 6.63 20.57
C VAL A 409 -17.10 8.03 19.96
N MET A 410 -16.78 9.07 20.75
CA MET A 410 -16.72 10.44 20.24
C MET A 410 -15.60 10.63 19.20
N ILE A 411 -14.47 9.93 19.32
CA ILE A 411 -13.41 9.93 18.30
C ILE A 411 -13.91 9.30 17.00
N TYR A 412 -14.71 8.23 17.04
CA TYR A 412 -15.30 7.65 15.82
C TYR A 412 -16.38 8.55 15.21
N VAL A 413 -17.16 9.26 16.01
CA VAL A 413 -18.09 10.29 15.51
C VAL A 413 -17.32 11.42 14.80
N LEU A 414 -16.24 11.91 15.41
CA LEU A 414 -15.32 12.87 14.80
C LEU A 414 -14.73 12.32 13.49
N TRP A 415 -14.24 11.08 13.51
CA TRP A 415 -13.67 10.43 12.34
C TRP A 415 -14.66 10.32 11.18
N LEU A 416 -15.93 9.96 11.45
CA LEU A 416 -16.97 9.89 10.43
C LEU A 416 -17.32 11.27 9.83
N ALA A 417 -17.39 12.30 10.67
CA ALA A 417 -17.62 13.67 10.21
C ALA A 417 -16.48 14.16 9.29
N LEU A 418 -15.24 13.89 9.68
CA LEU A 418 -14.05 14.21 8.88
C LEU A 418 -13.94 13.37 7.60
N LEU A 419 -14.32 12.10 7.64
CA LEU A 419 -14.35 11.25 6.45
C LEU A 419 -15.25 11.85 5.36
N MET A 420 -16.43 12.35 5.72
CA MET A 420 -17.36 12.96 4.77
C MET A 420 -16.76 14.23 4.14
N LEU A 421 -16.15 15.08 4.96
CA LEU A 421 -15.43 16.28 4.48
C LEU A 421 -14.24 15.92 3.58
N TYR A 422 -13.47 14.90 3.96
CA TYR A 422 -12.31 14.41 3.22
C TYR A 422 -12.69 13.85 1.85
N LEU A 423 -13.70 12.97 1.80
CA LEU A 423 -14.17 12.39 0.54
C LEU A 423 -14.72 13.46 -0.40
N TYR A 424 -15.43 14.46 0.12
CA TYR A 424 -15.88 15.60 -0.67
C TYR A 424 -14.70 16.40 -1.23
N SER A 425 -13.76 16.82 -0.37
CA SER A 425 -12.55 17.57 -0.74
C SER A 425 -11.74 16.84 -1.83
N VAL A 426 -11.50 15.54 -1.67
CA VAL A 426 -10.76 14.72 -2.64
C VAL A 426 -11.50 14.64 -3.98
N ASN A 427 -12.82 14.42 -3.97
CA ASN A 427 -13.60 14.32 -5.20
C ASN A 427 -13.66 15.66 -5.94
N ASP A 428 -13.89 16.74 -5.21
CA ASP A 428 -13.93 18.10 -5.75
C ASP A 428 -12.56 18.49 -6.35
N ARG A 429 -11.46 18.24 -5.62
CA ARG A 429 -10.10 18.44 -6.12
C ARG A 429 -9.80 17.63 -7.38
N ASN A 430 -10.18 16.36 -7.40
CA ASN A 430 -9.92 15.49 -8.55
C ASN A 430 -10.83 15.78 -9.76
N ALA A 431 -11.94 16.49 -9.56
CA ALA A 431 -12.81 16.96 -10.64
C ALA A 431 -12.28 18.24 -11.31
N ARG A 432 -11.46 19.03 -10.61
CA ARG A 432 -10.82 20.24 -11.16
C ARG A 432 -9.78 19.89 -12.23
N VAL A 433 -9.77 20.65 -13.32
CA VAL A 433 -8.79 20.48 -14.43
C VAL A 433 -7.42 21.07 -14.06
N THR A 434 -7.42 22.19 -13.33
CA THR A 434 -6.21 22.88 -12.89
C THR A 434 -6.14 22.94 -11.37
N MET A 435 -4.92 22.89 -10.82
CA MET A 435 -4.69 22.98 -9.39
C MET A 435 -4.63 24.45 -8.95
N ASP A 436 -5.59 24.89 -8.14
CA ASP A 436 -5.50 26.17 -7.43
C ASP A 436 -4.88 25.96 -6.03
N TRP A 437 -3.65 26.44 -5.88
CA TRP A 437 -2.89 26.33 -4.63
C TRP A 437 -3.54 27.08 -3.46
N ARG A 438 -4.27 28.17 -3.71
CA ARG A 438 -4.95 28.92 -2.64
C ARG A 438 -6.10 28.12 -2.08
N GLN A 439 -6.95 27.59 -2.97
CA GLN A 439 -8.06 26.73 -2.58
C GLN A 439 -7.56 25.46 -1.87
N TYR A 440 -6.46 24.87 -2.33
CA TYR A 440 -5.85 23.71 -1.69
C TYR A 440 -5.37 24.00 -0.26
N ILE A 441 -4.59 25.06 -0.06
CA ILE A 441 -4.03 25.40 1.26
C ILE A 441 -5.15 25.81 2.24
N CYS A 442 -6.15 26.54 1.79
CA CYS A 442 -7.23 27.01 2.66
C CYS A 442 -8.29 25.95 2.96
N ASN A 443 -8.44 24.93 2.12
CA ASN A 443 -9.55 23.97 2.25
C ASN A 443 -9.11 22.51 2.33
N ASP A 444 -8.44 22.01 1.29
CA ASP A 444 -8.12 20.59 1.17
C ASP A 444 -7.04 20.15 2.19
N LEU A 445 -6.02 20.98 2.37
CA LEU A 445 -4.88 20.71 3.26
C LEU A 445 -5.29 20.59 4.75
N PRO A 446 -6.09 21.51 5.32
CA PRO A 446 -6.62 21.37 6.69
C PRO A 446 -7.37 20.06 6.91
N ILE A 447 -8.30 19.73 6.01
CA ILE A 447 -9.14 18.53 6.12
C ILE A 447 -8.29 17.26 6.00
N SER A 448 -7.35 17.22 5.05
CA SER A 448 -6.44 16.09 4.84
C SER A 448 -5.59 15.79 6.07
N ILE A 449 -4.92 16.81 6.63
CA ILE A 449 -4.05 16.64 7.81
C ILE A 449 -4.87 16.19 9.02
N TYR A 450 -6.02 16.83 9.24
CA TYR A 450 -6.86 16.51 10.39
C TYR A 450 -7.42 15.09 10.31
N PHE A 451 -7.99 14.72 9.15
CA PHE A 451 -8.54 13.38 8.95
C PHE A 451 -7.46 12.29 9.04
N ALA A 452 -6.26 12.53 8.50
CA ALA A 452 -5.14 11.60 8.60
C ALA A 452 -4.71 11.35 10.06
N TRP A 453 -4.57 12.42 10.85
CA TRP A 453 -4.21 12.31 12.25
C TRP A 453 -5.28 11.58 13.07
N VAL A 454 -6.54 11.97 12.90
CA VAL A 454 -7.67 11.32 13.61
C VAL A 454 -7.81 9.85 13.19
N SER A 455 -7.48 9.49 11.95
CA SER A 455 -7.47 8.09 11.50
C SER A 455 -6.47 7.24 12.30
N ALA A 456 -5.27 7.75 12.58
CA ALA A 456 -4.30 7.04 13.42
C ALA A 456 -4.76 6.97 14.89
N ILE A 457 -5.26 8.09 15.42
CA ILE A 457 -5.73 8.20 16.82
C ILE A 457 -6.95 7.31 17.09
N ALA A 458 -7.85 7.13 16.12
CA ALA A 458 -9.02 6.27 16.25
C ALA A 458 -8.63 4.81 16.59
N PHE A 459 -7.62 4.27 15.92
CA PHE A 459 -7.13 2.91 16.19
C PHE A 459 -6.34 2.81 17.49
N ASN A 460 -5.59 3.85 17.89
CA ASN A 460 -5.00 3.88 19.22
C ASN A 460 -6.08 3.88 20.32
N HIS A 461 -7.15 4.67 20.17
CA HIS A 461 -8.26 4.70 21.14
C HIS A 461 -9.12 3.43 21.13
N LEU A 462 -9.20 2.74 20.00
CA LEU A 462 -9.78 1.39 19.95
C LEU A 462 -8.94 0.42 20.79
N ALA A 463 -7.61 0.47 20.65
CA ALA A 463 -6.71 -0.33 21.48
C ALA A 463 -6.84 0.01 22.97
N ILE A 464 -6.91 1.29 23.35
CA ILE A 464 -7.15 1.72 24.74
C ILE A 464 -8.46 1.10 25.28
N ALA A 465 -9.56 1.21 24.53
CA ALA A 465 -10.85 0.67 24.96
C ALA A 465 -10.81 -0.86 25.13
N LEU A 466 -10.16 -1.57 24.21
CA LEU A 466 -10.00 -3.02 24.30
C LEU A 466 -9.12 -3.43 25.49
N GLN A 467 -8.00 -2.73 25.75
CA GLN A 467 -7.18 -2.98 26.93
C GLN A 467 -7.95 -2.74 28.23
N HIS A 468 -8.73 -1.65 28.27
CA HIS A 468 -9.54 -1.32 29.44
C HIS A 468 -10.57 -2.42 29.74
N SER A 469 -11.17 -3.03 28.72
CA SER A 469 -12.07 -4.18 28.87
C SER A 469 -11.39 -5.47 29.34
N ARG A 470 -10.10 -5.65 29.02
CA ARG A 470 -9.32 -6.85 29.34
C ARG A 470 -8.49 -6.74 30.62
N HIS A 471 -8.40 -5.55 31.22
CA HIS A 471 -7.52 -5.25 32.35
C HIS A 471 -6.03 -5.58 32.07
N GLY A 472 -5.56 -5.36 30.84
CA GLY A 472 -4.18 -5.64 30.45
C GLY A 472 -3.87 -5.35 28.97
N TYR A 473 -2.62 -5.56 28.58
CA TYR A 473 -2.18 -5.36 27.19
C TYR A 473 -2.84 -6.33 26.22
N LEU A 474 -3.03 -5.90 24.98
CA LEU A 474 -3.49 -6.75 23.89
C LEU A 474 -2.34 -7.62 23.36
N SER A 475 -2.69 -8.71 22.69
CA SER A 475 -1.73 -9.53 21.96
C SER A 475 -1.09 -8.74 20.81
N VAL A 476 0.19 -8.99 20.51
CA VAL A 476 0.95 -8.35 19.41
C VAL A 476 0.18 -8.34 18.08
N PRO A 477 -0.45 -9.45 17.63
CA PRO A 477 -1.20 -9.45 16.37
C PRO A 477 -2.32 -8.41 16.32
N THR A 478 -2.95 -8.10 17.46
CA THR A 478 -4.00 -7.07 17.51
C THR A 478 -3.42 -5.70 17.22
N TYR A 479 -2.28 -5.35 17.82
CA TYR A 479 -1.60 -4.09 17.56
C TYR A 479 -1.11 -3.96 16.13
N VAL A 480 -0.52 -5.05 15.61
CA VAL A 480 -0.09 -5.15 14.21
C VAL A 480 -1.28 -4.92 13.27
N VAL A 481 -2.44 -5.54 13.52
CA VAL A 481 -3.66 -5.31 12.71
C VAL A 481 -4.08 -3.84 12.71
N HIS A 482 -4.05 -3.16 13.85
CA HIS A 482 -4.39 -1.73 13.92
C HIS A 482 -3.42 -0.89 13.08
N LEU A 483 -2.12 -1.15 13.15
CA LEU A 483 -1.11 -0.47 12.33
C LEU A 483 -1.29 -0.78 10.82
N VAL A 484 -1.61 -2.02 10.45
CA VAL A 484 -1.89 -2.41 9.06
C VAL A 484 -3.08 -1.61 8.51
N ILE A 485 -4.13 -1.40 9.29
CA ILE A 485 -5.28 -0.62 8.85
C ILE A 485 -4.88 0.84 8.62
N VAL A 486 -4.11 1.45 9.53
CA VAL A 486 -3.59 2.82 9.38
C VAL A 486 -2.70 2.95 8.14
N LEU A 487 -1.80 1.97 7.91
CA LEU A 487 -0.97 1.91 6.71
C LEU A 487 -1.81 1.79 5.44
N THR A 488 -2.83 0.93 5.46
CA THR A 488 -3.75 0.76 4.33
C THR A 488 -4.43 2.08 3.99
N PHE A 489 -4.91 2.84 4.97
CA PHE A 489 -5.48 4.18 4.75
C PHE A 489 -4.47 5.15 4.13
N ALA A 490 -3.22 5.18 4.61
CA ALA A 490 -2.17 5.99 4.01
C ALA A 490 -1.92 5.62 2.54
N MET A 491 -1.84 4.32 2.22
CA MET A 491 -1.66 3.86 0.85
C MET A 491 -2.84 4.21 -0.05
N LEU A 492 -4.07 4.08 0.47
CA LEU A 492 -5.27 4.46 -0.27
C LEU A 492 -5.29 5.95 -0.58
N ALA A 493 -4.92 6.78 0.39
CA ALA A 493 -4.83 8.23 0.20
C ALA A 493 -3.76 8.59 -0.86
N VAL A 494 -2.56 8.01 -0.78
CA VAL A 494 -1.47 8.28 -1.73
C VAL A 494 -1.80 7.80 -3.14
N LEU A 495 -2.35 6.59 -3.28
CA LEU A 495 -2.58 5.95 -4.58
C LEU A 495 -3.86 6.38 -5.28
N TYR A 496 -4.96 6.51 -4.53
CA TYR A 496 -6.28 6.74 -5.10
C TYR A 496 -6.79 8.16 -4.86
N ALA A 497 -6.59 8.70 -3.66
CA ALA A 497 -6.96 10.09 -3.38
C ALA A 497 -5.95 11.10 -3.97
N LYS A 498 -4.77 10.63 -4.41
CA LYS A 498 -3.64 11.46 -4.85
C LYS A 498 -3.24 12.47 -3.77
N ASP A 499 -3.24 12.01 -2.53
CA ASP A 499 -3.00 12.84 -1.35
C ASP A 499 -1.74 12.36 -0.60
N PRO A 500 -0.55 12.89 -0.93
CA PRO A 500 0.67 12.55 -0.23
C PRO A 500 0.72 13.11 1.20
N VAL A 501 -0.05 14.15 1.52
CA VAL A 501 -0.03 14.78 2.84
C VAL A 501 -0.60 13.85 3.90
N PHE A 502 -1.68 13.14 3.57
CA PHE A 502 -2.21 12.08 4.44
C PHE A 502 -1.11 11.06 4.78
N GLY A 503 -0.35 10.61 3.78
CA GLY A 503 0.78 9.70 3.97
C GLY A 503 1.87 10.27 4.88
N LEU A 504 2.20 11.57 4.76
CA LEU A 504 3.17 12.24 5.63
C LEU A 504 2.71 12.31 7.10
N VAL A 505 1.42 12.53 7.35
CA VAL A 505 0.87 12.52 8.71
C VAL A 505 0.93 11.12 9.33
N VAL A 506 0.65 10.08 8.54
CA VAL A 506 0.82 8.70 8.99
C VAL A 506 2.29 8.37 9.27
N ILE A 507 3.22 8.84 8.42
CA ILE A 507 4.67 8.72 8.68
C ILE A 507 5.05 9.39 10.00
N TRP A 508 4.55 10.60 10.27
CA TRP A 508 4.78 11.30 11.54
C TRP A 508 4.31 10.48 12.74
N TYR A 509 3.09 9.93 12.68
CA TYR A 509 2.55 9.06 13.72
C TYR A 509 3.41 7.81 13.92
N LEU A 510 3.78 7.12 12.85
CA LEU A 510 4.56 5.88 12.90
C LEU A 510 5.99 6.11 13.43
N ILE A 511 6.64 7.20 13.04
CA ILE A 511 7.93 7.61 13.62
C ILE A 511 7.78 7.84 15.12
N ALA A 512 6.69 8.48 15.56
CA ALA A 512 6.47 8.70 16.98
C ALA A 512 6.21 7.41 17.76
N VAL A 513 5.53 6.42 17.18
CA VAL A 513 5.39 5.08 17.78
C VAL A 513 6.77 4.43 17.87
N ALA A 514 7.54 4.41 16.78
CA ALA A 514 8.86 3.80 16.74
C ALA A 514 9.87 4.44 17.72
N ALA A 515 9.83 5.77 17.85
CA ALA A 515 10.73 6.56 18.70
C ALA A 515 10.30 6.63 20.16
N LYS A 516 9.13 6.09 20.53
CA LYS A 516 8.63 6.14 21.91
C LYS A 516 9.59 5.44 22.86
N ASP A 517 9.89 6.08 23.99
CA ASP A 517 10.69 5.50 25.06
C ASP A 517 9.87 5.48 26.37
N VAL A 518 9.24 4.34 26.65
CA VAL A 518 8.40 4.12 27.84
C VAL A 518 8.81 2.81 28.51
N LYS A 519 8.94 2.84 29.84
CA LYS A 519 9.25 1.66 30.64
C LYS A 519 7.99 0.81 30.83
N LEU A 520 7.87 -0.23 30.01
CA LEU A 520 6.80 -1.21 30.09
C LEU A 520 7.18 -2.39 31.01
N PRO A 521 6.18 -3.12 31.54
CA PRO A 521 6.39 -4.38 32.25
C PRO A 521 7.30 -5.33 31.45
N SER A 522 8.14 -6.11 32.14
CA SER A 522 9.19 -6.94 31.53
C SER A 522 8.66 -7.96 30.51
N ASP A 523 7.45 -8.46 30.73
CA ASP A 523 6.70 -9.37 29.86
C ASP A 523 6.27 -8.72 28.54
N MET A 524 6.15 -7.39 28.49
CA MET A 524 5.71 -6.65 27.30
C MET A 524 6.87 -6.02 26.50
N GLN A 525 8.11 -6.11 26.98
CA GLN A 525 9.26 -5.46 26.32
C GLN A 525 9.55 -6.04 24.94
N CYS A 526 9.46 -7.36 24.77
CA CYS A 526 9.62 -8.01 23.46
C CYS A 526 8.52 -7.56 22.49
N ALA A 527 7.27 -7.58 22.95
CA ALA A 527 6.09 -7.14 22.19
C ALA A 527 6.18 -5.67 21.75
N ASP A 528 6.54 -4.76 22.65
CA ASP A 528 6.73 -3.33 22.35
C ASP A 528 7.80 -3.13 21.29
N MET A 529 8.92 -3.81 21.44
CA MET A 529 10.04 -3.70 20.52
C MET A 529 9.68 -4.18 19.11
N SER A 530 8.93 -5.28 18.98
CA SER A 530 8.38 -5.74 17.71
C SER A 530 7.40 -4.71 17.12
N VAL A 531 6.47 -4.16 17.91
CA VAL A 531 5.50 -3.14 17.44
C VAL A 531 6.19 -1.85 17.01
N ARG A 532 7.23 -1.41 17.71
CA ARG A 532 8.03 -0.23 17.34
C ARG A 532 8.82 -0.44 16.05
N ALA A 533 9.38 -1.64 15.86
CA ALA A 533 10.02 -2.02 14.60
C ALA A 533 9.00 -2.00 13.45
N CYS A 534 7.80 -2.58 13.66
CA CYS A 534 6.69 -2.52 12.71
C CYS A 534 6.37 -1.08 12.30
N ALA A 535 6.23 -0.18 13.27
CA ALA A 535 5.91 1.21 12.99
C ALA A 535 7.02 1.89 12.16
N GLY A 536 8.29 1.67 12.51
CA GLY A 536 9.43 2.21 11.76
C GLY A 536 9.46 1.73 10.31
N GLU A 537 9.21 0.45 10.07
CA GLU A 537 9.12 -0.09 8.71
C GLU A 537 7.91 0.41 7.95
N GLY A 538 6.75 0.50 8.60
CA GLY A 538 5.55 1.08 8.02
C GLY A 538 5.78 2.51 7.51
N ALA A 539 6.50 3.33 8.29
CA ALA A 539 6.85 4.70 7.89
C ALA A 539 7.71 4.71 6.61
N ALA A 540 8.70 3.83 6.53
CA ALA A 540 9.55 3.72 5.35
C ALA A 540 8.79 3.24 4.11
N ILE A 541 7.89 2.27 4.26
CA ILE A 541 7.03 1.77 3.17
C ILE A 541 6.19 2.91 2.59
N VAL A 542 5.52 3.70 3.43
CA VAL A 542 4.71 4.84 2.97
C VAL A 542 5.57 5.92 2.32
N ALA A 543 6.76 6.21 2.88
CA ALA A 543 7.67 7.20 2.32
C ALA A 543 8.11 6.83 0.89
N VAL A 544 8.47 5.56 0.67
CA VAL A 544 8.85 5.12 -0.67
C VAL A 544 7.66 5.12 -1.62
N LEU A 545 6.48 4.75 -1.15
CA LEU A 545 5.26 4.84 -1.97
C LEU A 545 4.99 6.27 -2.46
N ILE A 546 5.17 7.27 -1.60
CA ILE A 546 5.06 8.69 -1.98
C ILE A 546 6.11 9.04 -3.04
N LEU A 547 7.37 8.67 -2.84
CA LEU A 547 8.45 8.95 -3.80
C LEU A 547 8.18 8.31 -5.17
N LEU A 548 7.74 7.05 -5.20
CA LEU A 548 7.39 6.35 -6.43
C LEU A 548 6.19 7.01 -7.13
N SER A 549 5.17 7.40 -6.37
CA SER A 549 3.99 8.10 -6.90
C SER A 549 4.37 9.45 -7.52
N MET A 550 5.22 10.23 -6.84
CA MET A 550 5.73 11.51 -7.36
C MET A 550 6.58 11.32 -8.62
N PHE A 551 7.48 10.34 -8.63
CA PHE A 551 8.32 10.04 -9.78
C PHE A 551 7.50 9.63 -11.01
N TYR A 552 6.44 8.86 -10.81
CA TYR A 552 5.51 8.50 -11.86
C TYR A 552 4.80 9.72 -12.47
N VAL A 553 4.27 10.61 -11.64
CA VAL A 553 3.62 11.85 -12.12
C VAL A 553 4.62 12.71 -12.92
N MET A 554 5.86 12.86 -12.45
CA MET A 554 6.89 13.64 -13.15
C MET A 554 7.31 13.03 -14.50
N LEU A 555 7.45 11.70 -14.58
CA LEU A 555 7.87 11.04 -15.82
C LEU A 555 6.74 10.93 -16.85
N TYR A 556 5.53 10.57 -16.43
CA TYR A 556 4.41 10.36 -17.35
C TYR A 556 3.73 11.68 -17.72
N GLY A 557 3.64 12.65 -16.80
CA GLY A 557 3.11 13.97 -17.08
C GLY A 557 3.90 14.73 -18.16
N ARG A 558 5.19 14.41 -18.34
CA ARG A 558 6.05 14.95 -19.41
C ARG A 558 5.85 14.31 -20.79
N MET A 559 5.15 13.17 -20.87
CA MET A 559 4.92 12.49 -22.15
C MET A 559 3.55 12.83 -22.76
N GLU A 560 2.64 13.42 -21.98
CA GLU A 560 1.31 13.86 -22.43
C GLU A 560 1.22 15.38 -22.67
N SER A 561 2.23 16.15 -22.26
CA SER A 561 2.44 17.57 -22.63
C SER A 561 3.35 17.69 -23.83
#